data_AF-A0A829PSW0-F1
#
_entry.id   AF-A0A829PSW0-F1
#
_cell.length_a   1.000
_cell.length_b   1.000
_cell.length_c   1.000
_cell.angle_alpha   90.00
_cell.angle_beta   90.00
_cell.angle_gamma   90.00
#
_symmetry.space_group_name_H-M   'P 1'
#
loop_
_entity.id
_entity.type
_entity.pdbx_description
1 polymer ?
#
loop_
_entity_poly.entity_id
_entity_poly.type
_entity_poly.pdbx_seq_one_letter_code
_entity_poly.pdbx_strand_id
1 'polypeptide(L)'
;MKDALAAVDDKQLDRVQAIIRGMTPAERADPKIINASRRLRIANGSGVAVSEVNQLVDRFFEARKMMSSMAGRMGMGAINRKSNRKGGKNNKKGKKGSRGPTAPKLKGGFPGMAGLPGGMPAGFPDLSGMPEGLGELPPGLADIDISKLKFPKN
;
A
#
# COMPACT_ATOMS: atom_id res chain seq x y z
N MET A 1 -33.24 13.35 1.42
CA MET A 1 -32.02 13.86 0.73
C MET A 1 -31.57 15.24 1.21
N LYS A 2 -32.43 16.07 1.82
CA LYS A 2 -32.00 17.36 2.41
C LYS A 2 -31.26 17.19 3.74
N ASP A 3 -31.55 16.12 4.49
CA ASP A 3 -30.98 15.87 5.82
C ASP A 3 -29.50 15.44 5.79
N ALA A 4 -29.03 14.86 4.67
CA ALA A 4 -27.63 14.50 4.48
C ALA A 4 -26.72 15.72 4.28
N LEU A 5 -27.28 16.85 3.81
CA LEU A 5 -26.54 18.10 3.64
C LEU A 5 -26.43 18.89 4.95
N ALA A 6 -27.43 18.78 5.83
CA ALA A 6 -27.40 19.37 7.18
C ALA A 6 -26.45 18.65 8.15
N ALA A 7 -26.03 17.43 7.82
CA ALA A 7 -25.03 16.66 8.58
C ALA A 7 -23.57 17.04 8.24
N VAL A 8 -23.36 17.90 7.25
CA VAL A 8 -22.03 18.41 6.91
C VAL A 8 -21.75 19.61 7.80
N ASP A 9 -20.93 19.41 8.82
CA ASP A 9 -20.46 20.47 9.71
C ASP A 9 -19.53 21.43 8.94
N ASP A 10 -19.93 22.70 8.84
CA ASP A 10 -19.15 23.76 8.19
C ASP A 10 -17.71 23.83 8.72
N LYS A 11 -17.50 23.54 10.01
CA LYS A 11 -16.16 23.54 10.62
C LYS A 11 -15.27 22.43 10.07
N GLN A 12 -15.85 21.29 9.67
CA GLN A 12 -15.09 20.23 9.03
C GLN A 12 -14.64 20.65 7.62
N LEU A 13 -15.51 21.36 6.88
CA LEU A 13 -15.14 21.88 5.57
C LEU A 13 -14.03 22.93 5.68
N ASP A 14 -14.08 23.81 6.67
CA ASP A 14 -13.03 24.80 6.93
C ASP A 14 -11.69 24.12 7.25
N ARG A 15 -11.72 23.06 8.07
CA ARG A 15 -10.53 22.28 8.40
C ARG A 15 -9.94 21.60 7.18
N VAL A 16 -10.78 20.98 6.34
CA VAL A 16 -10.35 20.35 5.08
C VAL A 16 -9.74 21.39 4.14
N GLN A 17 -10.35 22.57 4.02
CA GLN A 17 -9.81 23.67 3.22
C GLN A 17 -8.44 24.13 3.74
N ALA A 18 -8.29 24.27 5.06
CA ALA A 18 -7.00 24.64 5.67
C ALA A 18 -5.91 23.60 5.35
N ILE A 19 -6.21 22.30 5.48
CA ILE A 19 -5.28 21.22 5.16
C ILE A 19 -4.87 21.26 3.68
N ILE A 20 -5.83 21.40 2.76
CA ILE A 20 -5.55 21.44 1.31
C ILE A 20 -4.74 22.67 0.94
N ARG A 21 -5.00 23.84 1.57
CA ARG A 21 -4.21 25.06 1.37
C ARG A 21 -2.78 24.92 1.89
N GLY A 22 -2.54 24.11 2.92
CA GLY A 22 -1.20 23.77 3.43
C GLY A 22 -0.38 22.83 2.54
N MET A 23 -0.96 22.28 1.47
CA MET A 23 -0.29 21.43 0.49
C MET A 23 0.34 22.23 -0.66
N THR A 24 1.51 21.79 -1.09
CA THR A 24 2.13 22.26 -2.33
C THR A 24 1.34 21.76 -3.56
N PRO A 25 1.45 22.43 -4.73
CA PRO A 25 0.80 21.98 -5.95
C PRO A 25 1.16 20.55 -6.35
N ALA A 26 2.42 20.14 -6.13
CA ALA A 26 2.86 18.78 -6.41
C ALA A 26 2.16 17.73 -5.53
N GLU A 27 1.96 18.03 -4.25
CA GLU A 27 1.27 17.13 -3.31
C GLU A 27 -0.24 17.03 -3.61
N ARG A 28 -0.84 18.12 -4.10
CA ARG A 28 -2.25 18.12 -4.55
C ARG A 28 -2.44 17.31 -5.83
N ALA A 29 -1.49 17.40 -6.76
CA ALA A 29 -1.52 16.64 -8.00
C ALA A 29 -1.30 15.14 -7.75
N ASP A 30 -0.36 14.80 -6.85
CA ASP A 30 -0.11 13.42 -6.44
C ASP A 30 0.00 13.26 -4.91
N PRO A 31 -1.11 12.90 -4.24
CA PRO A 31 -1.10 12.65 -2.80
C PRO A 31 -0.20 11.49 -2.35
N LYS A 32 0.31 10.65 -3.28
CA LYS A 32 1.21 9.54 -2.93
C LYS A 32 2.57 10.01 -2.43
N ILE A 33 3.00 11.21 -2.81
CA ILE A 33 4.31 11.74 -2.40
C ILE A 33 4.30 12.25 -0.94
N ILE A 34 3.14 12.30 -0.30
CA ILE A 34 2.95 12.79 1.07
C ILE A 34 3.50 11.76 2.06
N ASN A 35 4.74 11.96 2.51
CA ASN A 35 5.38 11.17 3.56
C ASN A 35 5.13 11.77 4.96
N ALA A 36 5.65 11.14 6.02
CA ALA A 36 5.46 11.60 7.40
C ALA A 36 5.92 13.05 7.64
N SER A 37 7.08 13.44 7.10
CA SER A 37 7.60 14.81 7.21
C SER A 37 6.67 15.83 6.55
N ARG A 38 6.13 15.52 5.36
CA ARG A 38 5.15 16.36 4.68
C ARG A 38 3.83 16.46 5.46
N ARG A 39 3.34 15.36 6.03
CA ARG A 39 2.12 15.38 6.88
C ARG A 39 2.32 16.27 8.10
N LEU A 40 3.48 16.21 8.76
CA LEU A 40 3.81 17.09 9.88
C LEU A 40 3.83 18.56 9.47
N ARG A 41 4.46 18.90 8.33
CA ARG A 41 4.47 20.27 7.81
C ARG A 41 3.06 20.78 7.50
N ILE A 42 2.23 19.96 6.84
CA ILE A 42 0.84 20.31 6.50
C ILE A 42 0.04 20.53 7.78
N ALA A 43 0.12 19.60 8.74
CA ALA A 43 -0.58 19.68 10.02
C ALA A 43 -0.23 20.97 10.79
N ASN A 44 1.07 21.27 10.93
CA ASN A 44 1.54 22.49 11.57
C ASN A 44 1.08 23.75 10.83
N GLY A 45 1.08 23.75 9.50
CA GLY A 45 0.64 24.89 8.68
C GLY A 45 -0.89 25.09 8.66
N SER A 46 -1.67 24.09 9.06
CA SER A 46 -3.14 24.14 9.07
C SER A 46 -3.76 24.12 10.47
N GLY A 47 -2.95 23.97 11.52
CA GLY A 47 -3.42 23.98 12.91
C GLY A 47 -4.21 22.72 13.31
N VAL A 48 -3.93 21.59 12.67
CA VAL A 48 -4.65 20.31 12.86
C VAL A 48 -3.70 19.22 13.34
N ALA A 49 -4.27 18.09 13.78
CA ALA A 49 -3.45 16.93 14.10
C ALA A 49 -2.96 16.20 12.83
N VAL A 50 -1.80 15.55 12.92
CA VAL A 50 -1.23 14.73 11.82
C VAL A 50 -2.17 13.60 11.41
N SER A 51 -2.94 13.06 12.37
CA SER A 51 -3.95 12.03 12.12
C SER A 51 -5.07 12.52 11.20
N GLU A 52 -5.48 13.79 11.29
CA GLU A 52 -6.53 14.37 10.44
C GLU A 52 -6.06 14.51 9.00
N VAL A 53 -4.80 14.91 8.80
CA VAL A 53 -4.16 14.90 7.47
C VAL A 53 -4.12 13.48 6.91
N ASN A 54 -3.78 12.49 7.74
CA ASN A 54 -3.74 11.10 7.30
C ASN A 54 -5.12 10.59 6.86
N GLN A 55 -6.14 10.83 7.68
CA GLN A 55 -7.51 10.44 7.38
C GLN A 55 -8.04 11.10 6.10
N LEU A 56 -7.66 12.35 5.81
CA LEU A 56 -8.05 13.02 4.56
C LEU A 56 -7.42 12.33 3.34
N VAL A 57 -6.12 12.02 3.43
CA VAL A 57 -5.39 11.32 2.37
C VAL A 57 -5.97 9.93 2.12
N ASP A 58 -6.29 9.19 3.19
CA ASP A 58 -6.88 7.85 3.09
C ASP A 58 -8.27 7.89 2.44
N ARG A 59 -9.14 8.80 2.89
CA ARG A 59 -10.47 9.04 2.29
C ARG A 59 -10.37 9.41 0.81
N PHE A 60 -9.36 10.19 0.42
CA PHE A 60 -9.12 10.51 -0.98
C PHE A 60 -8.77 9.26 -1.81
N PHE A 61 -7.90 8.38 -1.32
CA PHE A 61 -7.54 7.16 -2.05
C PHE A 61 -8.71 6.18 -2.16
N GLU A 62 -9.52 6.08 -1.11
CA GLU A 62 -10.75 5.30 -1.14
C GLU A 62 -11.73 5.85 -2.19
N ALA A 63 -12.01 7.16 -2.16
CA ALA A 63 -12.86 7.82 -3.15
C ALA A 63 -12.32 7.66 -4.57
N ARG A 64 -11.00 7.80 -4.78
CA ARG A 64 -10.35 7.59 -6.08
C ARG A 64 -10.51 6.15 -6.57
N LYS A 65 -10.43 5.16 -5.68
CA LYS A 65 -10.65 3.74 -6.02
C LYS A 65 -12.10 3.50 -6.45
N MET A 66 -13.07 4.07 -5.74
CA MET A 66 -14.49 3.99 -6.11
C MET A 66 -14.77 4.70 -7.45
N MET A 67 -14.23 5.90 -7.67
CA MET A 67 -14.38 6.62 -8.94
C MET A 67 -13.74 5.85 -10.10
N SER A 68 -12.56 5.27 -9.90
CA SER A 68 -11.89 4.48 -10.93
C SER A 68 -12.65 3.19 -11.26
N SER A 69 -13.25 2.53 -10.27
CA SER A 69 -14.03 1.30 -10.49
C SER A 69 -15.36 1.62 -11.20
N MET A 70 -15.99 2.75 -10.87
CA MET A 70 -17.19 3.23 -11.54
C MET A 70 -16.92 3.67 -12.98
N ALA A 71 -15.84 4.42 -13.23
CA ALA A 71 -15.42 4.83 -14.57
C ALA A 71 -15.07 3.62 -15.47
N GLY A 72 -14.51 2.56 -14.88
CA GLY A 72 -14.27 1.30 -15.58
C GLY A 72 -15.54 0.56 -15.98
N ARG A 73 -16.63 0.69 -15.19
CA ARG A 73 -17.94 0.11 -15.46
C ARG A 73 -18.81 0.95 -16.41
N MET A 74 -18.64 2.26 -16.43
CA MET A 74 -19.42 3.20 -17.25
C MET A 74 -18.87 3.38 -18.68
N GLY A 75 -18.02 2.46 -19.16
CA GLY A 75 -17.54 2.45 -20.55
C GLY A 75 -16.40 3.43 -20.88
N MET A 76 -16.02 4.33 -19.96
CA MET A 76 -14.90 5.26 -20.16
C MET A 76 -13.52 4.58 -20.08
N GLY A 77 -13.45 3.32 -19.67
CA GLY A 77 -12.20 2.54 -19.54
C GLY A 77 -11.64 1.92 -20.83
N ALA A 78 -12.26 2.16 -21.99
CA ALA A 78 -11.88 1.54 -23.27
C ALA A 78 -10.94 2.37 -24.16
N ILE A 79 -10.73 3.66 -23.88
CA ILE A 79 -10.00 4.55 -24.80
C ILE A 79 -8.47 4.35 -24.74
N ASN A 80 -7.91 3.82 -23.65
CA ASN A 80 -6.43 3.71 -23.50
C ASN A 80 -5.87 2.27 -23.58
N ARG A 81 -6.61 1.29 -24.10
CA ARG A 81 -6.11 -0.10 -24.25
C ARG A 81 -5.74 -0.51 -25.67
N LYS A 82 -5.39 0.44 -26.55
CA LYS A 82 -4.99 0.14 -27.93
C LYS A 82 -3.77 0.91 -28.40
N SER A 83 -2.59 0.51 -27.92
CA SER A 83 -1.33 0.61 -28.68
C SER A 83 -0.18 -0.11 -27.95
N ASN A 84 -0.22 -1.43 -27.84
CA ASN A 84 1.02 -2.21 -27.77
C ASN A 84 0.88 -3.65 -28.28
N ARG A 85 0.19 -3.82 -29.41
CA ARG A 85 0.24 -5.05 -30.22
C ARG A 85 0.56 -4.65 -31.65
N LYS A 86 1.84 -4.48 -31.96
CA LYS A 86 2.29 -4.43 -33.35
C LYS A 86 3.73 -4.92 -33.48
N GLY A 87 3.87 -6.00 -34.26
CA GLY A 87 5.10 -6.47 -34.90
C GLY A 87 6.08 -7.18 -33.97
N GLY A 88 6.67 -8.31 -34.30
CA GLY A 88 6.77 -9.02 -35.57
C GLY A 88 7.92 -10.03 -35.44
N LYS A 89 7.73 -11.18 -36.07
CA LYS A 89 8.59 -12.36 -36.18
C LYS A 89 10.12 -12.12 -36.25
N ASN A 90 10.83 -13.08 -35.66
CA ASN A 90 12.01 -13.82 -36.15
C ASN A 90 13.07 -13.06 -36.98
N ASN A 91 14.34 -13.08 -36.52
CA ASN A 91 15.38 -13.83 -37.24
C ASN A 91 16.69 -14.07 -36.46
N LYS A 92 17.09 -15.34 -36.52
CA LYS A 92 18.43 -15.95 -36.61
C LYS A 92 19.67 -15.04 -36.79
N LYS A 93 20.74 -15.48 -36.08
CA LYS A 93 22.12 -15.71 -36.57
C LYS A 93 23.19 -14.61 -36.35
N GLY A 94 24.03 -14.83 -35.32
CA GLY A 94 25.50 -14.93 -35.47
C GLY A 94 26.37 -13.67 -35.36
N LYS A 95 27.19 -13.60 -34.30
CA LYS A 95 28.64 -13.21 -34.27
C LYS A 95 29.08 -13.07 -32.80
N LYS A 96 29.87 -14.02 -32.25
CA LYS A 96 31.33 -13.91 -32.04
C LYS A 96 31.82 -12.47 -31.82
N GLY A 97 32.24 -12.16 -30.59
CA GLY A 97 32.94 -10.94 -30.22
C GLY A 97 33.25 -10.89 -28.72
N SER A 98 34.41 -11.45 -28.34
CA SER A 98 35.27 -11.03 -27.21
C SER A 98 34.61 -10.58 -25.89
N ARG A 99 34.45 -11.51 -24.93
CA ARG A 99 34.46 -11.19 -23.50
C ARG A 99 35.72 -11.78 -22.88
N GLY A 100 36.68 -10.92 -22.58
CA GLY A 100 37.84 -11.28 -21.75
C GLY A 100 37.38 -11.66 -20.34
N PRO A 101 38.16 -12.47 -19.60
CA PRO A 101 37.77 -12.88 -18.26
C PRO A 101 38.11 -11.78 -17.27
N THR A 102 37.13 -10.94 -16.93
CA THR A 102 37.22 -10.08 -15.73
C THR A 102 36.58 -10.84 -14.58
N ALA A 103 37.41 -11.41 -13.70
CA ALA A 103 36.94 -12.01 -12.45
C ALA A 103 36.49 -10.90 -11.46
N PRO A 104 35.31 -10.98 -10.85
CA PRO A 104 35.01 -10.18 -9.67
C PRO A 104 35.75 -10.78 -8.48
N LYS A 105 36.73 -10.03 -7.94
CA LYS A 105 37.36 -10.32 -6.65
C LYS A 105 36.29 -10.22 -5.54
N LEU A 106 35.75 -11.35 -5.08
CA LEU A 106 35.23 -11.46 -3.72
C LEU A 106 36.43 -11.42 -2.77
N LYS A 107 36.57 -10.32 -2.02
CA LYS A 107 37.51 -10.20 -0.91
C LYS A 107 36.73 -10.38 0.39
N GLY A 108 37.04 -11.45 1.13
CA GLY A 108 36.79 -11.52 2.57
C GLY A 108 35.85 -12.62 3.06
N GLY A 109 36.06 -13.87 2.67
CA GLY A 109 35.63 -15.01 3.48
C GLY A 109 36.59 -15.17 4.66
N PHE A 110 36.11 -14.99 5.89
CA PHE A 110 36.88 -15.18 7.12
C PHE A 110 37.24 -16.67 7.29
N PRO A 111 38.52 -17.01 7.50
CA PRO A 111 38.92 -18.36 7.87
C PRO A 111 38.68 -18.53 9.38
N GLY A 112 37.80 -19.46 9.78
CA GLY A 112 37.69 -19.81 11.20
C GLY A 112 36.36 -20.34 11.75
N MET A 113 35.48 -20.97 10.98
CA MET A 113 34.28 -21.59 11.56
C MET A 113 34.17 -23.09 11.23
N ALA A 114 35.19 -23.82 11.67
CA ALA A 114 35.09 -25.24 11.95
C ALA A 114 34.33 -25.39 13.28
N GLY A 115 33.17 -26.06 13.25
CA GLY A 115 32.41 -26.42 14.45
C GLY A 115 31.16 -25.60 14.66
N LEU A 116 30.02 -26.07 14.13
CA LEU A 116 28.72 -25.73 14.70
C LEU A 116 28.41 -26.72 15.83
N PRO A 117 28.44 -26.25 17.09
CA PRO A 117 27.50 -26.68 18.10
C PRO A 117 26.71 -25.45 18.57
N GLY A 118 25.42 -25.38 18.22
CA GLY A 118 24.45 -24.53 18.91
C GLY A 118 24.55 -23.02 18.67
N GLY A 119 23.39 -22.36 18.75
CA GLY A 119 23.27 -20.90 18.80
C GLY A 119 22.78 -20.28 17.50
N MET A 120 21.46 -20.14 17.38
CA MET A 120 20.82 -19.27 16.39
C MET A 120 21.35 -17.82 16.52
N PRO A 121 21.45 -17.07 15.42
CA PRO A 121 21.98 -15.70 15.41
C PRO A 121 21.08 -14.71 16.15
N ALA A 122 21.69 -13.88 16.99
CA ALA A 122 21.03 -12.81 17.73
C ALA A 122 20.44 -11.76 16.78
N GLY A 123 19.11 -11.60 16.82
CA GLY A 123 18.37 -10.70 15.94
C GLY A 123 16.94 -11.16 15.62
N PHE A 124 16.58 -12.39 15.98
CA PHE A 124 15.20 -12.84 15.96
C PHE A 124 14.54 -12.54 17.33
N PRO A 125 13.34 -11.93 17.37
CA PRO A 125 12.58 -11.80 18.61
C PRO A 125 12.22 -13.19 19.13
N ASP A 126 12.47 -13.41 20.42
CA ASP A 126 12.23 -14.67 21.12
C ASP A 126 10.73 -14.99 21.16
N LEU A 127 10.33 -16.07 20.48
CA LEU A 127 8.95 -16.53 20.38
C LEU A 127 8.52 -17.42 21.57
N SER A 128 9.41 -17.64 22.55
CA SER A 128 9.12 -18.42 23.75
C SER A 128 8.10 -17.77 24.69
N GLY A 129 7.74 -16.50 24.45
CA GLY A 129 6.72 -15.75 25.20
C GLY A 129 5.36 -15.63 24.53
N MET A 130 5.06 -16.37 23.44
CA MET A 130 3.70 -16.37 22.90
C MET A 130 2.76 -17.19 23.80
N PRO A 131 1.57 -16.66 24.17
CA PRO A 131 0.56 -17.47 24.84
C PRO A 131 0.11 -18.61 23.92
N GLU A 132 0.09 -19.84 24.45
CA GLU A 132 -0.53 -21.01 23.81
C GLU A 132 -2.03 -20.76 23.64
N GLY A 133 -2.41 -20.10 22.54
CA GLY A 133 -3.80 -19.73 22.30
C GLY A 133 -4.14 -19.47 20.84
N LEU A 134 -3.20 -19.67 19.92
CA LEU A 134 -3.43 -19.56 18.47
C LEU A 134 -4.25 -20.72 17.88
N GLY A 135 -4.84 -21.56 18.73
CA GLY A 135 -5.80 -22.62 18.36
C GLY A 135 -7.25 -22.33 18.77
N GLU A 136 -7.51 -21.33 19.62
CA GLU A 136 -8.87 -21.03 20.07
C GLU A 136 -9.42 -19.79 19.37
N LEU A 137 -10.51 -20.00 18.62
CA LEU A 137 -11.32 -18.90 18.12
C LEU A 137 -11.86 -18.08 19.30
N PRO A 138 -11.97 -16.75 19.16
CA PRO A 138 -12.41 -15.87 20.24
C PRO A 138 -13.80 -16.29 20.76
N PRO A 139 -14.06 -16.15 22.07
CA PRO A 139 -15.34 -16.50 22.67
C PRO A 139 -16.46 -15.73 21.97
N GLY A 140 -17.43 -16.47 21.41
CA GLY A 140 -18.51 -15.95 20.57
C GLY A 140 -18.44 -16.35 19.08
N LEU A 141 -17.32 -16.94 18.63
CA LEU A 141 -17.18 -17.49 17.27
C LEU A 141 -17.29 -19.02 17.20
N ALA A 142 -17.22 -19.71 18.34
CA ALA A 142 -17.32 -21.18 18.41
C ALA A 142 -18.71 -21.73 18.04
N ASP A 143 -19.77 -20.94 18.27
CA ASP A 143 -21.16 -21.37 18.10
C ASP A 143 -21.80 -20.94 16.77
N ILE A 144 -21.03 -20.32 15.86
CA ILE A 144 -21.55 -19.90 14.56
C ILE A 144 -21.60 -21.12 13.62
N ASP A 145 -22.73 -21.83 13.65
CA ASP A 145 -23.01 -22.93 12.72
C ASP A 145 -23.31 -22.38 11.32
N ILE A 146 -22.27 -22.27 10.49
CA ILE A 146 -22.29 -21.75 9.11
C ILE A 146 -23.29 -22.54 8.23
N SER A 147 -23.57 -23.79 8.59
CA SER A 147 -24.53 -24.68 7.91
C SER A 147 -25.98 -24.21 8.04
N LYS A 148 -26.30 -23.39 9.05
CA LYS A 148 -27.65 -22.86 9.31
C LYS A 148 -27.83 -21.41 8.82
N LEU A 149 -26.80 -20.79 8.25
CA LEU A 149 -26.91 -19.47 7.65
C LEU A 149 -27.60 -19.55 6.28
N LYS A 150 -28.90 -19.25 6.24
CA LYS A 150 -29.66 -19.13 5.00
C LYS A 150 -29.32 -17.82 4.31
N PHE A 151 -28.43 -17.86 3.33
CA PHE A 151 -28.14 -16.71 2.49
C PHE A 151 -29.28 -16.45 1.50
N PRO A 152 -29.74 -15.20 1.34
CA PRO A 152 -30.66 -14.85 0.27
C PRO A 152 -29.95 -15.00 -1.08
N LYS A 153 -30.57 -15.76 -1.99
CA LYS A 153 -30.12 -15.86 -3.39
C LYS A 153 -30.46 -14.56 -4.10
N ASN A 154 -29.44 -13.76 -4.43
CA ASN A 154 -29.52 -12.69 -5.42
C ASN A 154 -28.56 -13.01 -6.56
#